data_AF-A0A2C1LD49-F1
#
_entry.id   AF-A0A2C1LD49-F1
#
_cell.length_a   1.000
_cell.length_b   1.000
_cell.length_c   1.000
_cell.angle_alpha   90.00
_cell.angle_beta   90.00
_cell.angle_gamma   90.00
#
_symmetry.space_group_name_H-M   'P 1'
#
loop_
_entity.id
_entity.type
_entity.pdbx_description
1 polymer ?
#
loop_
_entity_poly.entity_id
_entity_poly.type
_entity_poly.pdbx_seq_one_letter_code
_entity_poly.pdbx_strand_id
1 'polypeptide(L)'
;MKKKGIIVLGLIGALSISGGALTFAQVSKNTVPKNEVMTESSTAQVSNKDETYKKLALDAFKKYFNVDVMQNSKGLKFKTIDGYGELAVMWDDKSNTMIYDAIIDQKTNRIIRLSCFPKDPKNEDYQNISYDTAKDIADKFIKDNNLFDNKNYEFLETESIKTNSTLDKNSIPQLYVFFYKCNGEDWSLTVNRDSKKVEQFQIFPEGQIGVGLG
;
A
#
# COMPACT_ATOMS: atom_id res chain seq x y z
N MET A 1 -21.46 35.62 -46.65
CA MET A 1 -19.99 35.59 -46.85
C MET A 1 -19.32 34.94 -45.64
N LYS A 2 -18.43 33.97 -45.92
CA LYS A 2 -17.33 33.38 -45.11
C LYS A 2 -17.64 32.67 -43.76
N LYS A 3 -17.54 31.32 -43.84
CA LYS A 3 -17.34 30.30 -42.80
C LYS A 3 -15.96 30.38 -42.13
N LYS A 4 -15.85 29.92 -40.87
CA LYS A 4 -14.80 29.04 -40.28
C LYS A 4 -15.39 28.46 -38.98
N GLY A 5 -15.34 27.20 -38.57
CA GLY A 5 -14.74 25.95 -39.05
C GLY A 5 -14.79 24.98 -37.85
N ILE A 6 -15.51 23.87 -37.97
CA ILE A 6 -15.65 22.80 -36.97
C ILE A 6 -14.58 21.75 -37.22
N ILE A 7 -13.95 21.22 -36.17
CA ILE A 7 -13.23 19.94 -36.21
C ILE A 7 -13.61 19.14 -34.96
N VAL A 8 -14.42 18.10 -35.15
CA VAL A 8 -14.61 16.97 -34.24
C VAL A 8 -14.07 15.76 -35.00
N LEU A 9 -13.10 15.05 -34.43
CA LEU A 9 -12.61 13.78 -34.94
C LEU A 9 -12.92 12.69 -33.92
N GLY A 10 -13.97 11.91 -34.19
CA GLY A 10 -14.09 10.56 -33.67
C GLY A 10 -13.56 9.59 -34.73
N LEU A 11 -12.89 8.52 -34.30
CA LEU A 11 -12.74 7.34 -35.15
C LEU A 11 -12.95 6.07 -34.33
N ILE A 12 -14.01 5.38 -34.73
CA ILE A 12 -14.29 3.96 -34.53
C ILE A 12 -13.34 3.16 -35.41
N GLY A 13 -12.86 2.03 -34.90
CA GLY A 13 -12.08 1.08 -35.70
C GLY A 13 -12.04 -0.30 -35.06
N ALA A 14 -13.16 -1.01 -35.09
CA ALA A 14 -13.16 -2.47 -35.02
C ALA A 14 -12.96 -3.01 -36.44
N LEU A 15 -11.99 -3.91 -36.63
CA LEU A 15 -11.86 -4.71 -37.84
C LEU A 15 -11.41 -6.12 -37.44
N SER A 16 -12.41 -6.97 -37.28
CA SER A 16 -12.35 -8.41 -37.45
C SER A 16 -11.98 -8.72 -38.91
N ILE A 17 -10.95 -9.54 -39.11
CA ILE A 17 -10.71 -10.23 -40.38
C ILE A 17 -10.77 -11.72 -40.12
N SER A 18 -11.86 -12.30 -40.63
CA SER A 18 -12.15 -13.71 -40.76
C SER A 18 -11.34 -14.37 -41.89
N GLY A 19 -11.13 -15.68 -41.78
CA GLY A 19 -11.21 -16.59 -42.93
C GLY A 19 -9.89 -17.05 -43.54
N GLY A 20 -9.59 -18.34 -43.36
CA GLY A 20 -8.32 -18.97 -43.76
C GLY A 20 -8.23 -19.46 -45.19
N ALA A 21 -7.08 -20.08 -45.50
CA ALA A 21 -6.94 -21.13 -46.50
C ALA A 21 -5.66 -21.93 -46.20
N LEU A 22 -5.83 -23.25 -46.15
CA LEU A 22 -4.80 -24.27 -46.03
C LEU A 22 -4.04 -24.40 -47.36
N THR A 23 -2.71 -24.49 -47.32
CA THR A 23 -1.93 -25.09 -48.41
C THR A 23 -0.88 -26.04 -47.83
N PHE A 24 -1.05 -27.32 -48.15
CA PHE A 24 -0.11 -28.40 -47.89
C PHE A 24 1.06 -28.30 -48.88
N ALA A 25 2.30 -28.39 -48.40
CA ALA A 25 3.45 -28.77 -49.22
C ALA A 25 4.10 -30.01 -48.58
N GLN A 26 4.12 -31.09 -49.36
CA GLN A 26 4.65 -32.39 -48.99
C GLN A 26 6.18 -32.46 -49.10
N VAL A 27 6.78 -32.99 -48.03
CA VAL A 27 7.80 -34.05 -47.99
C VAL A 27 9.12 -33.84 -48.75
N SER A 28 10.22 -33.77 -47.99
CA SER A 28 11.38 -34.62 -48.27
C SER A 28 11.90 -35.25 -46.97
N LYS A 29 12.20 -36.55 -47.04
CA LYS A 29 12.48 -37.47 -45.93
C LYS A 29 13.95 -37.44 -45.51
N ASN A 30 14.16 -37.53 -44.18
CA ASN A 30 15.28 -38.08 -43.39
C ASN A 30 15.43 -37.16 -42.17
N THR A 31 15.14 -37.52 -40.91
CA THR A 31 15.43 -38.75 -40.14
C THR A 31 14.62 -38.64 -38.81
N VAL A 32 14.21 -39.75 -38.20
CA VAL A 32 13.41 -39.83 -36.94
C VAL A 32 14.31 -40.39 -35.80
N PRO A 33 14.04 -40.20 -34.49
CA PRO A 33 13.69 -39.03 -33.70
C PRO A 33 14.71 -38.80 -32.54
N LYS A 34 14.73 -37.63 -31.90
CA LYS A 34 15.14 -37.56 -30.48
C LYS A 34 14.00 -36.94 -29.71
N ASN A 35 13.56 -37.67 -28.69
CA ASN A 35 12.64 -37.20 -27.65
C ASN A 35 13.11 -35.85 -27.12
N GLU A 36 12.60 -34.76 -27.67
CA GLU A 36 12.30 -33.60 -26.87
C GLU A 36 10.82 -33.70 -26.54
N VAL A 37 10.56 -34.31 -25.40
CA VAL A 37 9.36 -33.99 -24.64
C VAL A 37 9.47 -32.48 -24.40
N MET A 38 8.82 -31.69 -25.25
CA MET A 38 8.49 -30.31 -24.94
C MET A 38 7.51 -30.38 -23.77
N THR A 39 8.04 -30.53 -22.57
CA THR A 39 7.36 -30.00 -21.39
C THR A 39 7.28 -28.51 -21.65
N GLU A 40 6.11 -28.03 -22.08
CA GLU A 40 5.71 -26.66 -21.83
C GLU A 40 6.01 -26.40 -20.37
N SER A 41 7.09 -25.64 -20.11
CA SER A 41 7.31 -25.12 -18.78
C SER A 41 6.13 -24.21 -18.52
N SER A 42 5.21 -24.70 -17.70
CA SER A 42 4.13 -23.93 -17.10
C SER A 42 4.74 -22.90 -16.14
N THR A 43 5.39 -21.87 -16.69
CA THR A 43 6.00 -20.76 -15.96
C THR A 43 5.13 -19.50 -15.99
N ALA A 44 3.82 -19.65 -16.22
CA ALA A 44 2.89 -18.52 -16.32
C ALA A 44 2.00 -18.27 -15.08
N GLN A 45 2.27 -18.89 -13.91
CA GLN A 45 1.36 -18.76 -12.76
C GLN A 45 1.99 -18.24 -11.45
N VAL A 46 3.29 -17.94 -11.42
CA VAL A 46 3.96 -17.39 -10.22
C VAL A 46 4.10 -15.85 -10.28
N SER A 47 3.93 -15.22 -11.45
CA SER A 47 4.35 -13.81 -11.66
C SER A 47 3.27 -12.72 -11.48
N ASN A 48 2.12 -12.98 -10.85
CA ASN A 48 1.02 -11.98 -10.80
C ASN A 48 0.52 -11.62 -9.38
N LYS A 49 0.91 -12.36 -8.34
CA LYS A 49 0.50 -12.04 -6.97
C LYS A 49 1.21 -10.80 -6.43
N ASP A 50 2.51 -10.70 -6.66
CA ASP A 50 3.32 -9.56 -6.22
C ASP A 50 2.84 -8.23 -6.82
N GLU A 51 2.50 -8.21 -8.11
CA GLU A 51 1.94 -7.00 -8.76
C GLU A 51 0.53 -6.66 -8.23
N THR A 52 -0.25 -7.67 -7.82
CA THR A 52 -1.55 -7.44 -7.17
C THR A 52 -1.38 -6.76 -5.82
N TYR A 53 -0.50 -7.27 -4.96
CA TYR A 53 -0.25 -6.72 -3.63
C TYR A 53 0.43 -5.35 -3.68
N LYS A 54 1.36 -5.18 -4.61
CA LYS A 54 1.96 -3.87 -4.91
C LYS A 54 0.89 -2.86 -5.28
N LYS A 55 -0.03 -3.21 -6.18
CA LYS A 55 -1.14 -2.32 -6.55
C LYS A 55 -2.04 -1.99 -5.37
N LEU A 56 -2.44 -2.98 -4.58
CA LEU A 56 -3.26 -2.78 -3.37
C LEU A 56 -2.62 -1.77 -2.41
N ALA A 57 -1.32 -1.91 -2.14
CA ALA A 57 -0.60 -0.99 -1.27
C ALA A 57 -0.47 0.42 -1.89
N LEU A 58 -0.14 0.53 -3.17
CA LEU A 58 -0.07 1.83 -3.87
C LEU A 58 -1.42 2.57 -3.84
N ASP A 59 -2.52 1.86 -4.10
CA ASP A 59 -3.87 2.41 -4.03
C ASP A 59 -4.21 2.86 -2.60
N ALA A 60 -3.77 2.11 -1.58
CA ALA A 60 -3.95 2.48 -0.18
C ALA A 60 -3.16 3.74 0.21
N PHE A 61 -1.90 3.87 -0.20
CA PHE A 61 -1.10 5.08 0.02
C PHE A 61 -1.74 6.32 -0.61
N LYS A 62 -2.25 6.18 -1.84
CA LYS A 62 -2.94 7.26 -2.53
C LYS A 62 -4.25 7.61 -1.85
N LYS A 63 -5.02 6.62 -1.41
CA LYS A 63 -6.30 6.83 -0.73
C LYS A 63 -6.13 7.51 0.62
N TYR A 64 -5.29 6.95 1.50
CA TYR A 64 -5.25 7.33 2.91
C TYR A 64 -4.26 8.44 3.22
N PHE A 65 -3.13 8.49 2.52
CA PHE A 65 -2.09 9.49 2.76
C PHE A 65 -1.96 10.50 1.62
N ASN A 66 -2.73 10.36 0.54
CA ASN A 66 -2.60 11.18 -0.67
C ASN A 66 -1.15 11.19 -1.20
N VAL A 67 -0.47 10.04 -1.13
CA VAL A 67 0.92 9.85 -1.56
C VAL A 67 0.92 9.01 -2.83
N ASP A 68 1.52 9.52 -3.91
CA ASP A 68 1.93 8.71 -5.05
C ASP A 68 3.36 8.23 -4.82
N VAL A 69 3.49 7.01 -4.27
CA VAL A 69 4.81 6.42 -3.96
C VAL A 69 5.66 6.40 -5.23
N MET A 70 5.13 5.91 -6.36
CA MET A 70 5.91 5.75 -7.59
C MET A 70 6.44 7.07 -8.16
N GLN A 71 5.73 8.18 -7.98
CA GLN A 71 6.21 9.52 -8.36
C GLN A 71 7.20 10.11 -7.36
N ASN A 72 6.94 9.93 -6.06
CA ASN A 72 7.75 10.48 -5.00
C ASN A 72 9.09 9.75 -4.81
N SER A 73 9.29 8.63 -5.51
CA SER A 73 10.40 7.74 -5.21
C SER A 73 10.93 6.98 -6.43
N LYS A 74 11.65 7.69 -7.30
CA LYS A 74 12.34 7.08 -8.44
C LYS A 74 13.46 6.15 -7.95
N GLY A 75 13.33 4.85 -8.18
CA GLY A 75 14.38 3.87 -7.89
C GLY A 75 14.13 2.96 -6.68
N LEU A 76 12.93 2.99 -6.09
CA LEU A 76 12.58 2.09 -4.99
C LEU A 76 12.56 0.61 -5.41
N LYS A 77 13.15 -0.23 -4.56
CA LYS A 77 13.02 -1.68 -4.66
C LYS A 77 11.80 -2.13 -3.88
N PHE A 78 10.80 -2.61 -4.58
CA PHE A 78 9.69 -3.34 -3.99
C PHE A 78 10.22 -4.65 -3.39
N LYS A 79 9.96 -4.86 -2.10
CA LYS A 79 10.27 -6.11 -1.41
C LYS A 79 9.00 -6.64 -0.79
N THR A 80 8.77 -7.94 -0.97
CA THR A 80 7.77 -8.71 -0.25
C THR A 80 8.46 -9.53 0.84
N ILE A 81 7.91 -9.48 2.05
CA ILE A 81 8.25 -10.42 3.11
C ILE A 81 6.96 -11.16 3.43
N ASP A 82 6.94 -12.45 3.12
CA ASP A 82 5.83 -13.35 3.42
C ASP A 82 6.07 -13.98 4.80
N GLY A 83 5.10 -13.87 5.70
CA GLY A 83 5.21 -14.43 7.04
C GLY A 83 3.85 -14.45 7.75
N TYR A 84 3.56 -15.55 8.45
CA TYR A 84 2.37 -15.69 9.33
C TYR A 84 1.01 -15.33 8.69
N GLY A 85 0.85 -15.52 7.37
CA GLY A 85 -0.40 -15.19 6.65
C GLY A 85 -0.52 -13.70 6.28
N GLU A 86 0.53 -12.93 6.51
CA GLU A 86 0.66 -11.53 6.18
C GLU A 86 1.73 -11.34 5.09
N LEU A 87 1.57 -10.28 4.30
CA LEU A 87 2.57 -9.84 3.35
C LEU A 87 2.97 -8.40 3.68
N ALA A 88 4.22 -8.22 4.08
CA ALA A 88 4.80 -6.88 4.19
C ALA A 88 5.34 -6.45 2.83
N VAL A 89 4.94 -5.28 2.38
CA VAL A 89 5.48 -4.61 1.20
C VAL A 89 6.18 -3.34 1.60
N MET A 90 7.45 -3.25 1.26
CA MET A 90 8.28 -2.09 1.61
C MET A 90 8.91 -1.51 0.36
N TRP A 91 9.04 -0.19 0.38
CA TRP A 91 9.89 0.52 -0.55
C TRP A 91 10.90 1.40 0.22
N ASP A 92 12.19 1.11 0.06
CA ASP A 92 13.32 1.82 0.72
C ASP A 92 14.11 2.62 -0.31
N ASP A 93 14.15 3.95 -0.15
CA ASP A 93 14.88 4.86 -1.04
C ASP A 93 16.35 4.87 -0.64
N LYS A 94 17.21 4.46 -1.57
CA LYS A 94 18.66 4.58 -1.38
C LYS A 94 19.13 6.04 -1.37
N SER A 95 18.33 6.98 -1.89
CA SER A 95 18.71 8.36 -2.12
C SER A 95 18.25 9.33 -1.04
N ASN A 96 17.09 9.17 -0.37
CA ASN A 96 16.82 9.85 0.91
C ASN A 96 15.46 9.59 1.61
N THR A 97 15.52 9.72 2.95
CA THR A 97 14.53 10.21 3.93
C THR A 97 13.14 9.61 4.12
N MET A 98 12.52 8.78 3.28
CA MET A 98 11.15 8.26 3.57
C MET A 98 11.06 6.73 3.50
N ILE A 99 10.31 6.15 4.43
CA ILE A 99 9.97 4.71 4.48
C ILE A 99 8.48 4.57 4.18
N TYR A 100 8.16 3.72 3.19
CA TYR A 100 6.80 3.29 2.87
C TYR A 100 6.67 1.81 3.16
N ASP A 101 5.77 1.46 4.08
CA ASP A 101 5.47 0.10 4.51
C ASP A 101 3.95 -0.12 4.47
N ALA A 102 3.52 -1.25 3.91
CA ALA A 102 2.18 -1.76 4.12
C ALA A 102 2.23 -3.24 4.50
N ILE A 103 1.39 -3.63 5.45
CA ILE A 103 1.15 -5.05 5.76
C ILE A 103 -0.26 -5.40 5.28
N ILE A 104 -0.37 -6.52 4.57
CA ILE A 104 -1.60 -7.00 3.94
C ILE A 104 -1.93 -8.38 4.49
N ASP A 105 -3.15 -8.57 5.00
CA ASP A 105 -3.68 -9.89 5.31
C ASP A 105 -3.94 -10.67 4.01
N GLN A 106 -3.24 -11.79 3.82
CA GLN A 106 -3.27 -12.54 2.56
C GLN A 106 -4.62 -13.24 2.32
N LYS A 107 -5.40 -13.51 3.36
CA LYS A 107 -6.68 -14.21 3.26
C LYS A 107 -7.78 -13.30 2.72
N THR A 108 -7.76 -12.04 3.15
CA THR A 108 -8.80 -11.04 2.87
C THR A 108 -8.33 -9.95 1.91
N ASN A 109 -7.04 -9.90 1.60
CA ASN A 109 -6.38 -8.80 0.86
C ASN A 109 -6.58 -7.43 1.51
N ARG A 110 -6.84 -7.39 2.82
CA ARG A 110 -7.06 -6.16 3.58
C ARG A 110 -5.73 -5.58 4.01
N ILE A 111 -5.58 -4.26 3.88
CA ILE A 111 -4.47 -3.51 4.49
C ILE A 111 -4.67 -3.55 6.01
N ILE A 112 -3.75 -4.20 6.73
CA ILE A 112 -3.74 -4.25 8.19
C ILE A 112 -2.77 -3.23 8.80
N ARG A 113 -1.77 -2.78 8.04
CA ARG A 113 -0.90 -1.66 8.42
C ARG A 113 -0.57 -0.84 7.18
N LEU A 114 -0.52 0.47 7.34
CA LEU A 114 0.03 1.38 6.35
C LEU A 114 0.85 2.44 7.07
N SER A 115 2.10 2.62 6.64
CA SER A 115 3.08 3.50 7.28
C SER A 115 3.85 4.31 6.23
N CYS A 116 3.97 5.61 6.45
CA CYS A 116 4.71 6.56 5.63
C CYS A 116 5.38 7.59 6.54
N PHE A 117 6.67 7.42 6.83
CA PHE A 117 7.40 8.26 7.79
C PHE A 117 8.84 8.51 7.35
N PRO A 118 9.47 9.60 7.83
CA PRO A 118 10.84 9.86 7.47
C PRO A 118 11.83 8.89 8.16
N LYS A 119 12.82 8.40 7.42
CA LYS A 119 13.90 7.52 7.91
C LYS A 119 14.78 8.20 8.97
N ASP A 120 15.07 9.47 8.75
CA ASP A 120 15.78 10.32 9.71
C ASP A 120 14.84 11.46 10.12
N PRO A 121 14.38 11.49 11.37
CA PRO A 121 13.58 12.59 11.87
C PRO A 121 14.47 13.82 12.09
N LYS A 122 14.50 14.74 11.12
CA LYS A 122 15.37 15.93 11.15
C LYS A 122 14.65 17.15 11.72
N ASN A 123 14.97 17.54 12.96
CA ASN A 123 15.50 18.85 13.40
C ASN A 123 15.34 19.02 14.93
N GLU A 124 16.33 19.57 15.61
CA GLU A 124 16.31 19.80 17.07
C GLU A 124 15.49 21.03 17.49
N ASP A 125 15.09 21.87 16.52
CA ASP A 125 14.43 23.18 16.74
C ASP A 125 12.89 23.15 16.70
N TYR A 126 12.24 21.98 16.74
CA TYR A 126 10.78 21.91 16.52
C TYR A 126 9.92 22.12 17.76
N GLN A 127 8.75 22.70 17.53
CA GLN A 127 7.70 22.85 18.52
C GLN A 127 6.74 21.67 18.48
N ASN A 128 6.76 20.86 19.54
CA ASN A 128 5.80 19.79 19.75
C ASN A 128 4.36 20.31 19.80
N ILE A 129 3.46 19.66 19.05
CA ILE A 129 2.02 19.85 19.23
C ILE A 129 1.56 19.25 20.56
N SER A 130 0.44 19.75 21.10
CA SER A 130 -0.18 19.16 22.29
C SER A 130 -0.80 17.79 22.00
N TYR A 131 -1.03 17.00 23.05
CA TYR A 131 -1.77 15.74 22.97
C TYR A 131 -3.17 15.94 22.34
N ASP A 132 -3.91 16.95 22.79
CA ASP A 132 -5.24 17.26 22.25
C ASP A 132 -5.19 17.62 20.77
N THR A 133 -4.20 18.42 20.35
CA THR A 133 -4.00 18.74 18.93
C THR A 133 -3.71 17.49 18.10
N ALA A 134 -2.89 16.59 18.62
CA ALA A 134 -2.58 15.33 17.96
C ALA A 134 -3.80 14.40 17.89
N LYS A 135 -4.62 14.37 18.94
CA LYS A 135 -5.88 13.61 18.98
C LYS A 135 -6.85 14.14 17.93
N ASP A 136 -7.00 15.46 17.82
CA ASP A 136 -7.84 16.08 16.81
C ASP A 136 -7.39 15.73 15.38
N ILE A 137 -6.07 15.65 15.15
CA ILE A 137 -5.50 15.18 13.86
C ILE A 137 -5.90 13.73 13.59
N ALA A 138 -5.78 12.84 14.58
CA ALA A 138 -6.17 11.43 14.43
C ALA A 138 -7.68 11.28 14.18
N ASP A 139 -8.51 11.98 14.95
CA ASP A 139 -9.97 11.97 14.80
C ASP A 139 -10.41 12.53 13.45
N LYS A 140 -9.76 13.59 12.97
CA LYS A 140 -9.99 14.13 11.62
C LYS A 140 -9.59 13.12 10.55
N PHE A 141 -8.44 12.47 10.69
CA PHE A 141 -8.00 11.45 9.75
C PHE A 141 -8.99 10.29 9.63
N ILE A 142 -9.54 9.82 10.75
CA ILE A 142 -10.57 8.78 10.77
C ILE A 142 -11.79 9.20 9.97
N LYS A 143 -12.29 10.42 10.21
CA LYS A 143 -13.50 10.96 9.57
C LYS A 143 -13.29 11.20 8.08
N ASP A 144 -12.22 11.89 7.71
CA ASP A 144 -11.92 12.26 6.32
C ASP A 144 -11.72 11.03 5.43
N ASN A 145 -11.13 9.96 5.98
CA ASN A 145 -10.85 8.74 5.24
C ASN A 145 -11.92 7.65 5.39
N ASN A 146 -12.97 7.93 6.19
CA ASN A 146 -13.99 6.96 6.55
C ASN A 146 -13.39 5.62 7.03
N LEU A 147 -12.38 5.68 7.91
CA LEU A 147 -11.57 4.52 8.29
C LEU A 147 -12.40 3.38 8.92
N PHE A 148 -13.51 3.75 9.57
CA PHE A 148 -14.40 2.84 10.28
C PHE A 148 -15.76 2.67 9.61
N ASP A 149 -15.88 2.99 8.31
CA ASP A 149 -17.12 2.84 7.53
C ASP A 149 -18.36 3.48 8.19
N ASN A 150 -18.19 4.68 8.76
CA ASN A 150 -19.21 5.42 9.52
C ASN A 150 -19.83 4.66 10.70
N LYS A 151 -19.14 3.63 11.21
CA LYS A 151 -19.56 2.89 12.39
C LYS A 151 -19.18 3.64 13.66
N ASN A 152 -19.91 3.36 14.72
CA ASN A 152 -19.52 3.78 16.06
C ASN A 152 -18.23 3.06 16.45
N TYR A 153 -17.27 3.83 16.96
CA TYR A 153 -16.00 3.34 17.46
C TYR A 153 -15.77 3.91 18.85
N GLU A 154 -15.00 3.19 19.66
CA GLU A 154 -14.61 3.61 21.00
C GLU A 154 -13.19 4.16 20.96
N PHE A 155 -12.97 5.34 21.53
CA PHE A 155 -11.63 5.87 21.76
C PHE A 155 -11.09 5.33 23.09
N LEU A 156 -9.95 4.66 23.03
CA LEU A 156 -9.30 4.03 24.18
C LEU A 156 -8.33 5.03 24.82
N GLU A 157 -8.88 6.02 25.52
CA GLU A 157 -8.12 7.15 26.07
C GLU A 157 -7.07 6.71 27.10
N THR A 158 -7.44 5.79 28.00
CA THR A 158 -6.55 5.31 29.07
C THR A 158 -5.32 4.62 28.48
N GLU A 159 -5.51 3.75 27.49
CA GLU A 159 -4.46 3.03 26.77
C GLU A 159 -3.57 3.98 25.97
N SER A 160 -4.18 4.99 25.34
CA SER A 160 -3.48 6.03 24.59
C SER A 160 -2.59 6.86 25.51
N ILE A 161 -3.10 7.35 26.64
CA ILE A 161 -2.32 8.13 27.61
C ILE A 161 -1.19 7.27 28.18
N LYS A 162 -1.49 6.03 28.58
CA LYS A 162 -0.48 5.11 29.14
C LYS A 162 0.66 4.89 28.15
N THR A 163 0.36 4.55 26.90
CA THR A 163 1.38 4.32 25.87
C THR A 163 2.24 5.57 25.65
N ASN A 164 1.62 6.73 25.49
CA ASN A 164 2.35 7.99 25.25
C ASN A 164 3.19 8.46 26.45
N SER A 165 2.83 8.05 27.68
CA SER A 165 3.62 8.32 28.87
C SER A 165 4.90 7.48 28.95
N THR A 166 4.90 6.30 28.31
CA THR A 166 6.02 5.35 28.28
C THR A 166 6.95 5.50 27.08
N LEU A 167 6.49 6.16 26.01
CA LEU A 167 7.34 6.49 24.87
C LEU A 167 8.44 7.45 25.34
N ASP A 168 9.70 7.09 25.06
CA ASP A 168 10.83 7.93 25.41
C ASP A 168 10.68 9.28 24.69
N LYS A 169 10.61 10.37 25.46
CA LYS A 169 10.50 11.72 24.94
C LYS A 169 11.70 12.12 24.07
N ASN A 170 12.81 11.41 24.20
CA ASN A 170 14.03 11.59 23.43
C ASN A 170 14.16 10.61 22.25
N SER A 171 13.26 9.64 22.13
CA SER A 171 13.21 8.77 20.95
C SER A 171 12.63 9.54 19.77
N ILE A 172 13.32 9.46 18.64
CA ILE A 172 12.93 10.12 17.40
C ILE A 172 12.57 9.01 16.39
N PRO A 173 11.41 9.06 15.69
CA PRO A 173 10.41 10.13 15.64
C PRO A 173 9.62 10.32 16.96
N GLN A 174 9.38 11.58 17.34
CA GLN A 174 8.47 11.87 18.44
C GLN A 174 7.03 11.71 17.94
N LEU A 175 6.39 10.63 18.38
CA LEU A 175 5.06 10.23 17.91
C LEU A 175 4.04 10.33 19.06
N TYR A 176 2.78 10.55 18.71
CA TYR A 176 1.65 10.23 19.55
C TYR A 176 0.94 8.99 19.01
N VAL A 177 0.59 8.05 19.88
CA VAL A 177 -0.17 6.84 19.53
C VAL A 177 -1.57 6.93 20.12
N PHE A 178 -2.59 6.76 19.29
CA PHE A 178 -3.99 6.77 19.68
C PHE A 178 -4.63 5.43 19.37
N PHE A 179 -5.32 4.87 20.35
CA PHE A 179 -5.98 3.57 20.24
C PHE A 179 -7.49 3.70 20.12
N TYR A 180 -8.08 2.85 19.30
CA TYR A 180 -9.51 2.80 19.04
C TYR A 180 -9.97 1.36 18.98
N LYS A 181 -11.23 1.11 19.34
CA LYS A 181 -11.88 -0.19 19.15
C LYS A 181 -13.06 -0.06 18.20
N CYS A 182 -13.10 -0.92 17.19
CA CYS A 182 -14.15 -0.93 16.18
C CYS A 182 -14.41 -2.36 15.69
N ASN A 183 -15.66 -2.83 15.76
CA ASN A 183 -16.08 -4.18 15.35
C ASN A 183 -15.28 -5.34 16.00
N GLY A 184 -14.86 -5.20 17.25
CA GLY A 184 -14.05 -6.22 17.93
C GLY A 184 -12.56 -6.19 17.57
N GLU A 185 -12.15 -5.30 16.66
CA GLU A 185 -10.75 -5.08 16.29
C GLU A 185 -10.20 -3.88 17.05
N ASP A 186 -8.96 -4.01 17.50
CA ASP A 186 -8.21 -2.89 18.05
C ASP A 186 -7.45 -2.20 16.93
N TRP A 187 -7.39 -0.88 16.98
CA TRP A 187 -6.73 -0.04 15.99
C TRP A 187 -5.76 0.89 16.69
N SER A 188 -4.64 1.17 16.05
CA SER A 188 -3.74 2.25 16.45
C SER A 188 -3.50 3.22 15.30
N LEU A 189 -3.47 4.50 15.62
CA LEU A 189 -3.05 5.57 14.72
C LEU A 189 -1.85 6.28 15.36
N THR A 190 -0.84 6.51 14.53
CA THR A 190 0.39 7.18 14.93
C THR A 190 0.43 8.56 14.28
N VAL A 191 0.42 9.61 15.10
CA VAL A 191 0.52 11.00 14.67
C VAL A 191 1.94 11.49 14.93
N ASN A 192 2.58 11.99 13.89
CA ASN A 192 3.89 12.61 14.01
C ASN A 192 3.75 14.04 14.56
N ARG A 193 4.50 14.34 15.62
CA ARG A 193 4.43 15.62 16.31
C ARG A 193 4.95 16.78 15.47
N ASP A 194 5.90 16.49 14.58
CA ASP A 194 6.57 17.47 13.73
C ASP A 194 5.75 17.75 12.47
N SER A 195 5.39 16.69 11.74
CA SER A 195 4.70 16.80 10.45
C SER A 195 3.20 17.09 10.59
N LYS A 196 2.65 16.97 11.80
CA LYS A 196 1.23 17.19 12.15
C LYS A 196 0.28 16.35 11.29
N LYS A 197 0.69 15.10 11.03
CA LYS A 197 -0.03 14.15 10.18
C LYS A 197 -0.04 12.77 10.83
N VAL A 198 -1.04 11.98 10.47
CA VAL A 198 -1.00 10.53 10.69
C VAL A 198 0.03 9.94 9.74
N GLU A 199 1.03 9.25 10.28
CA GLU A 199 2.08 8.58 9.52
C GLU A 199 1.92 7.07 9.53
N GLN A 200 1.09 6.54 10.42
CA GLN A 200 0.73 5.12 10.42
C GLN A 200 -0.69 4.91 10.93
N PHE A 201 -1.38 3.91 10.37
CA PHE A 201 -2.44 3.21 11.07
C PHE A 201 -2.16 1.70 11.06
N GLN A 202 -2.64 0.99 12.08
CA GLN A 202 -2.55 -0.45 12.20
C GLN A 202 -3.84 -1.02 12.80
N ILE A 203 -4.21 -2.20 12.32
CA ILE A 203 -5.33 -3.01 12.78
C ILE A 203 -4.76 -4.24 13.47
N PHE A 204 -5.31 -4.58 14.62
CA PHE A 204 -5.05 -5.79 15.35
C PHE A 204 -6.31 -6.64 15.31
N PRO A 205 -6.37 -7.64 14.40
CA PRO A 205 -7.52 -8.54 14.31
C PRO A 205 -7.75 -9.25 15.64
N GLU A 206 -9.01 -9.52 15.97
CA GLU A 206 -9.40 -10.19 17.21
C GLU A 206 -8.62 -11.52 17.39
N GLY A 207 -7.94 -11.65 18.53
CA GLY A 207 -7.15 -12.85 18.87
C GLY A 207 -5.71 -12.88 18.36
N GLN A 208 -5.23 -11.83 17.67
CA GLN A 208 -3.82 -11.69 17.30
C GLN A 208 -3.12 -10.68 18.21
N ILE A 209 -2.12 -11.13 18.96
CA ILE A 209 -1.23 -10.26 19.73
C ILE A 209 -0.39 -9.50 18.72
N GLY A 210 -0.53 -8.16 18.70
CA GLY A 210 0.20 -7.29 17.78
C GLY A 210 1.68 -7.64 17.73
N VAL A 211 2.16 -7.97 16.53
CA VAL A 211 3.60 -8.03 16.26
C VAL A 211 4.15 -6.64 16.58
N GLY A 212 4.88 -6.60 17.70
CA GLY A 212 5.51 -5.39 18.20
C GLY A 212 6.37 -4.74 17.13
N LEU A 213 6.42 -3.42 17.17
CA LEU A 213 7.30 -2.59 16.36
C LEU A 213 8.75 -3.09 16.56
N GLY A 214 9.24 -3.87 15.60
CA GLY A 214 10.65 -4.22 15.45
C GLY A 214 11.42 -3.12 14.74
#